data_AF-A0A7J6H7B0-F1
#
_entry.id   AF-A0A7J6H7B0-F1
#
_cell.length_a   1.000
_cell.length_b   1.000
_cell.length_c   1.000
_cell.angle_alpha   90.00
_cell.angle_beta   90.00
_cell.angle_gamma   90.00
#
_symmetry.space_group_name_H-M   'P 1'
#
loop_
_entity.id
_entity.type
_entity.pdbx_description
1 polymer ?
#
loop_
_entity_poly.entity_id
_entity_poly.type
_entity_poly.pdbx_seq_one_letter_code
_entity_poly.pdbx_strand_id
1 'polypeptide(L)'
;MLGWMKRLNPEINGVDGSESNLVTPSDPNSKRVFLQNQSHYVDPDPGHTFQAIRQQIFGSDNESSTEPPPMNGFAQQAFAMENTTVSAQAVMNGFDPDMVPVYKALGSEFAVFDRSLRKPSMMLSIHIRFSYRA
;
A
#
# COMPACT_ATOMS: atom_id res chain seq x y z
N MET A 1 -4.14 4.55 2.07
CA MET A 1 -5.22 5.58 2.09
C MET A 1 -5.31 6.39 0.79
N LEU A 2 -4.29 7.16 0.35
CA LEU A 2 -4.45 8.00 -0.86
C LEU A 2 -4.22 7.29 -2.21
N GLY A 3 -3.84 6.00 -2.24
CA GLY A 3 -3.45 5.32 -3.48
C GLY A 3 -4.49 5.46 -4.61
N TRP A 4 -5.78 5.27 -4.31
CA TRP A 4 -6.86 5.36 -5.30
C TRP A 4 -7.25 6.79 -5.68
N MET A 5 -6.71 7.82 -5.01
CA MET A 5 -6.98 9.22 -5.36
C MET A 5 -6.33 9.66 -6.67
N LYS A 6 -5.40 8.86 -7.22
CA LYS A 6 -4.88 9.03 -8.58
C LYS A 6 -5.99 9.11 -9.65
N ARG A 7 -7.13 8.45 -9.41
CA ARG A 7 -8.31 8.54 -10.29
C ARG A 7 -8.96 9.93 -10.31
N LEU A 8 -8.77 10.71 -9.24
CA LEU A 8 -9.30 12.06 -9.10
C LEU A 8 -8.29 13.11 -9.53
N ASN A 9 -7.01 12.89 -9.22
CA ASN A 9 -5.90 13.72 -9.65
C ASN A 9 -4.76 12.83 -10.17
N PRO A 10 -4.55 12.74 -11.51
CA PRO A 10 -3.50 11.92 -12.11
C PRO A 10 -2.06 12.30 -11.72
N GLU A 11 -1.84 13.49 -11.14
CA GLU A 11 -0.53 13.91 -10.63
C GLU A 11 -0.13 13.18 -9.34
N ILE A 12 -1.10 12.59 -8.63
CA ILE A 12 -0.85 11.76 -7.45
C ILE A 12 -0.18 10.46 -7.89
N ASN A 13 0.98 10.17 -7.31
CA ASN A 13 1.71 8.92 -7.37
C ASN A 13 0.97 7.83 -6.56
N GLY A 14 -0.17 7.41 -7.10
CA GLY A 14 -1.02 6.37 -6.55
C GLY A 14 -1.08 5.13 -7.44
N VAL A 15 -2.14 4.35 -7.23
CA VAL A 15 -2.34 3.04 -7.84
C VAL A 15 -3.43 3.07 -8.91
N ASP A 16 -3.36 2.16 -9.86
CA ASP A 16 -4.37 2.02 -10.92
C ASP A 16 -5.06 0.64 -10.96
N GLY A 17 -4.66 -0.27 -10.07
CA GLY A 17 -5.23 -1.61 -9.96
C GLY A 17 -4.48 -2.67 -10.74
N SER A 18 -3.41 -2.30 -11.47
CA SER A 18 -2.49 -3.27 -12.07
C SER A 18 -1.52 -3.86 -11.04
N GLU A 19 -1.36 -3.22 -9.88
CA GLU A 19 -0.48 -3.65 -8.81
C GLU A 19 -0.95 -4.97 -8.20
N SER A 20 -0.01 -5.87 -7.93
CA SER A 20 -0.30 -7.16 -7.31
C SER A 20 0.88 -7.71 -6.52
N ASN A 21 0.60 -8.60 -5.59
CA ASN A 21 1.59 -9.42 -4.89
C ASN A 21 1.24 -10.89 -5.08
N LEU A 22 2.25 -11.76 -5.04
CA LEU A 22 2.04 -13.20 -4.91
C LEU A 22 1.93 -13.53 -3.41
N VAL A 23 1.10 -14.50 -3.04
CA VAL A 23 1.07 -15.01 -1.67
C VAL A 23 2.43 -15.61 -1.29
N THR A 24 3.14 -16.18 -2.26
CA THR A 24 4.52 -16.67 -2.11
C THR A 24 5.39 -16.07 -3.21
N PRO A 25 6.17 -15.00 -2.94
CA PRO A 25 6.97 -14.30 -3.94
C PRO A 25 8.02 -15.17 -4.63
N SER A 26 8.54 -16.19 -3.94
CA SER A 26 9.51 -17.14 -4.49
C SER A 26 8.91 -18.17 -5.45
N ASP A 27 7.58 -18.29 -5.51
CA ASP A 27 6.87 -19.21 -6.40
C ASP A 27 6.05 -18.43 -7.45
N PRO A 28 6.50 -18.39 -8.72
CA PRO A 28 5.80 -17.70 -9.79
C PRO A 28 4.37 -18.18 -10.06
N ASN A 29 4.04 -19.42 -9.65
CA ASN A 29 2.72 -20.00 -9.82
C ASN A 29 1.80 -19.78 -8.60
N SER A 30 2.31 -19.12 -7.56
CA SER A 30 1.54 -18.80 -6.37
C SER A 30 0.33 -17.92 -6.70
N LYS A 31 -0.69 -17.96 -5.82
CA LYS A 31 -1.88 -17.14 -5.97
C LYS A 31 -1.48 -15.67 -6.03
N ARG A 32 -1.90 -14.99 -7.10
CA ARG A 32 -1.75 -13.54 -7.28
C ARG A 32 -2.93 -12.83 -6.62
N VAL A 33 -2.62 -11.83 -5.81
CA VAL A 33 -3.59 -10.94 -5.17
C VAL A 33 -3.39 -9.55 -5.76
N PHE A 34 -4.41 -9.05 -6.43
CA PHE A 34 -4.41 -7.71 -7.01
C PHE A 34 -4.86 -6.69 -5.98
N LEU A 35 -4.32 -5.48 -6.12
CA LEU A 35 -4.72 -4.36 -5.30
C LEU A 35 -6.13 -3.92 -5.69
N GLN A 36 -7.02 -3.73 -4.71
CA GLN A 36 -8.40 -3.28 -4.96
C GLN A 36 -8.78 -2.08 -4.07
N ASN A 37 -9.96 -1.50 -4.28
CA ASN A 37 -10.48 -0.35 -3.51
C ASN A 37 -11.57 -0.76 -2.49
N GLN A 38 -11.54 -2.01 -2.02
CA GLN A 38 -12.58 -2.61 -1.19
C GLN A 38 -12.22 -2.67 0.30
N SER A 39 -11.35 -1.77 0.78
CA SER A 39 -10.94 -1.76 2.20
C SER A 39 -12.12 -1.37 3.09
N HIS A 40 -12.20 -2.03 4.25
CA HIS A 40 -13.18 -1.73 5.28
C HIS A 40 -12.52 -0.92 6.40
N TYR A 41 -13.32 -0.25 7.24
CA TYR A 41 -12.78 0.54 8.36
C TYR A 41 -12.09 -0.31 9.44
N VAL A 42 -12.31 -1.62 9.42
CA VAL A 42 -11.66 -2.58 10.30
C VAL A 42 -11.04 -3.66 9.41
N ASP A 43 -9.73 -3.57 9.21
CA ASP A 43 -8.93 -4.53 8.47
C ASP A 43 -7.93 -5.22 9.41
N PRO A 44 -7.44 -6.44 9.08
CA PRO A 44 -6.40 -7.13 9.84
C PRO A 44 -5.17 -6.27 10.06
N ASP A 45 -4.61 -6.31 11.27
CA ASP A 45 -3.41 -5.55 11.63
C ASP A 45 -2.15 -6.31 11.16
N PRO A 46 -1.40 -5.81 10.15
CA PRO A 46 -0.21 -6.48 9.66
C PRO A 46 0.94 -6.38 10.68
N GLY A 47 2.01 -7.13 10.42
CA GLY A 47 3.17 -7.11 11.31
C GLY A 47 3.92 -5.77 11.23
N HIS A 48 4.21 -5.17 12.38
CA HIS A 48 4.95 -3.90 12.50
C HIS A 48 6.40 -4.05 12.97
N THR A 49 6.91 -5.29 13.06
CA THR A 49 8.32 -5.53 13.41
C THR A 49 9.24 -5.21 12.24
N PHE A 50 10.52 -4.93 12.52
CA PHE A 50 11.51 -4.70 11.47
C PHE A 50 11.59 -5.87 10.47
N GLN A 51 11.47 -7.10 10.98
CA GLN A 51 11.47 -8.32 10.18
C GLN A 51 10.23 -8.37 9.27
N ALA A 52 9.04 -8.06 9.80
CA ALA A 52 7.81 -8.03 9.01
C ALA A 52 7.85 -6.94 7.93
N ILE A 53 8.31 -5.74 8.28
CA ILE A 53 8.44 -4.63 7.32
C ILE A 53 9.45 -4.97 6.23
N ARG A 54 10.60 -5.59 6.58
CA ARG A 54 11.56 -6.09 5.59
C ARG A 54 10.91 -7.11 4.66
N GLN A 55 10.17 -8.06 5.19
CA GLN A 55 9.48 -9.07 4.39
C GLN A 55 8.45 -8.44 3.46
N GLN A 56 7.65 -7.47 3.92
CA GLN A 56 6.69 -6.73 3.08
C GLN A 56 7.38 -6.02 1.89
N ILE A 57 8.51 -5.37 2.16
CA ILE A 57 9.27 -4.58 1.20
C ILE A 57 10.01 -5.47 0.18
N PHE A 58 10.62 -6.57 0.61
CA PHE A 58 11.54 -7.37 -0.21
C PHE A 58 10.98 -8.74 -0.63
N GLY A 59 9.84 -9.17 -0.07
CA GLY A 59 9.26 -10.49 -0.32
C GLY A 59 10.14 -11.65 0.15
N SER A 60 11.11 -11.37 1.04
CA SER A 60 12.12 -12.31 1.50
C SER A 60 12.62 -11.93 2.88
N ASP A 61 12.92 -12.94 3.69
CA ASP A 61 13.51 -12.79 5.02
C ASP A 61 15.03 -12.62 4.99
N ASN A 62 15.67 -12.76 3.83
CA ASN A 62 17.12 -12.68 3.72
C ASN A 62 17.59 -11.52 2.84
N GLU A 63 16.66 -10.81 2.19
CA GLU A 63 16.96 -9.65 1.36
C GLU A 63 16.66 -8.34 2.09
N SER A 64 17.52 -7.34 1.89
CA SER A 64 17.32 -6.00 2.47
C SER A 64 17.90 -4.85 1.65
N SER A 65 18.39 -5.11 0.44
CA SER A 65 19.20 -4.15 -0.33
C SER A 65 18.87 -4.07 -1.81
N THR A 66 17.86 -4.79 -2.30
CA THR A 66 17.41 -4.66 -3.71
C THR A 66 16.93 -3.23 -3.97
N GLU A 67 17.44 -2.61 -5.04
CA GLU A 67 17.08 -1.24 -5.43
C GLU A 67 16.65 -1.18 -6.90
N PRO A 68 15.41 -0.73 -7.21
CA PRO A 68 14.37 -0.38 -6.25
C PRO A 68 13.86 -1.62 -5.49
N PRO A 69 13.39 -1.48 -4.24
CA PRO A 69 12.82 -2.60 -3.53
C PRO A 69 11.53 -3.06 -4.22
N PRO A 70 11.28 -4.39 -4.30
CA PRO A 70 10.23 -4.95 -5.14
C PRO A 70 8.81 -4.72 -4.60
N MET A 71 8.63 -4.43 -3.31
CA MET A 71 7.34 -4.20 -2.65
C MET A 71 6.32 -5.33 -2.89
N ASN A 72 6.80 -6.58 -2.88
CA ASN A 72 6.04 -7.75 -3.31
C ASN A 72 5.67 -8.73 -2.18
N GLY A 73 5.93 -8.38 -0.92
CA GLY A 73 5.76 -9.27 0.23
C GLY A 73 4.57 -8.98 1.13
N PHE A 74 3.71 -8.00 0.82
CA PHE A 74 2.57 -7.64 1.68
C PHE A 74 1.59 -8.80 1.81
N ALA A 75 1.20 -9.41 0.69
CA ALA A 75 0.30 -10.57 0.69
C ALA A 75 0.90 -11.78 1.43
N GLN A 76 2.21 -12.01 1.27
CA GLN A 76 2.93 -13.08 1.98
C GLN A 76 2.92 -12.87 3.48
N GLN A 77 3.27 -11.67 3.93
CA GLN A 77 3.41 -11.36 5.35
C GLN A 77 2.06 -11.46 6.07
N ALA A 78 0.98 -10.94 5.45
CA ALA A 78 -0.37 -11.07 5.98
C ALA A 78 -0.88 -12.52 5.97
N PHE A 79 -0.58 -13.28 4.90
CA PHE A 79 -0.92 -14.70 4.85
C PHE A 79 -0.20 -15.48 5.96
N ALA A 80 1.08 -15.21 6.22
CA ALA A 80 1.87 -15.91 7.23
C ALA A 80 1.38 -15.68 8.67
N MET A 81 0.70 -14.56 8.94
CA MET A 81 0.15 -14.26 10.27
C MET A 81 -1.12 -15.05 10.58
N GLU A 82 -2.00 -15.22 9.60
CA GLU A 82 -3.34 -15.78 9.82
C GLU A 82 -3.60 -17.09 9.06
N ASN A 83 -2.69 -17.51 8.18
CA ASN A 83 -2.81 -18.63 7.25
C ASN A 83 -4.09 -18.58 6.40
N THR A 84 -4.59 -17.39 6.08
CA THR A 84 -5.79 -17.21 5.25
C THR A 84 -5.51 -16.31 4.06
N THR A 85 -6.15 -16.59 2.93
CA THR A 85 -6.09 -15.66 1.78
C THR A 85 -6.95 -14.43 1.98
N VAL A 86 -7.81 -14.42 3.02
CA VAL A 86 -8.64 -13.27 3.37
C VAL A 86 -7.77 -12.14 3.92
N SER A 87 -6.81 -12.44 4.80
CA SER A 87 -5.86 -11.44 5.30
C SER A 87 -4.98 -10.87 4.18
N ALA A 88 -4.51 -11.74 3.28
CA ALA A 88 -3.76 -11.33 2.10
C ALA A 88 -4.56 -10.41 1.17
N GLN A 89 -5.87 -10.64 1.01
CA GLN A 89 -6.74 -9.74 0.23
C GLN A 89 -6.98 -8.42 0.97
N ALA A 90 -7.23 -8.48 2.28
CA ALA A 90 -7.54 -7.30 3.08
C ALA A 90 -6.36 -6.30 3.10
N VAL A 91 -5.12 -6.77 3.31
CA VAL A 91 -3.94 -5.87 3.25
C VAL A 91 -3.70 -5.29 1.87
N MET A 92 -4.14 -6.00 0.82
CA MET A 92 -4.07 -5.55 -0.57
C MET A 92 -5.28 -4.69 -0.98
N ASN A 93 -6.16 -4.32 -0.05
CA ASN A 93 -7.24 -3.40 -0.31
C ASN A 93 -6.90 -1.99 0.18
N GLY A 94 -7.15 -1.01 -0.67
CA GLY A 94 -7.17 0.40 -0.32
C GLY A 94 -8.60 0.91 -0.15
N PHE A 95 -8.76 2.08 0.45
CA PHE A 95 -10.04 2.76 0.50
C PHE A 95 -10.40 3.33 -0.86
N ASP A 96 -11.66 3.16 -1.27
CA ASP A 96 -12.25 4.02 -2.29
C ASP A 96 -12.24 5.49 -1.79
N PRO A 97 -11.87 6.48 -2.63
CA PRO A 97 -11.83 7.88 -2.22
C PRO A 97 -13.13 8.38 -1.57
N ASP A 98 -14.29 7.85 -1.96
CA ASP A 98 -15.59 8.26 -1.41
C ASP A 98 -15.82 7.74 0.01
N MET A 99 -15.10 6.69 0.43
CA MET A 99 -15.14 6.17 1.81
C MET A 99 -14.30 7.00 2.78
N VAL A 100 -13.44 7.89 2.26
CA VAL A 100 -12.55 8.77 3.04
C VAL A 100 -12.72 10.24 2.62
N PRO A 101 -13.94 10.80 2.73
CA PRO A 101 -14.30 12.07 2.11
C PRO A 101 -13.46 13.25 2.61
N VAL A 102 -13.02 13.23 3.87
CA VAL A 102 -12.13 14.27 4.43
C VAL A 102 -10.78 14.25 3.72
N TYR A 103 -10.16 13.08 3.54
CA TYR A 103 -8.89 12.98 2.83
C TYR A 103 -9.05 13.30 1.34
N LYS A 104 -10.17 12.91 0.74
CA LYS A 104 -10.51 13.29 -0.64
C LYS A 104 -10.54 14.81 -0.78
N ALA A 105 -11.27 15.51 0.09
CA ALA A 105 -11.32 16.97 0.08
C ALA A 105 -9.94 17.60 0.29
N LEU A 106 -9.18 17.14 1.29
CA LEU A 106 -7.83 17.67 1.55
C LEU A 106 -6.87 17.46 0.38
N GLY A 107 -6.91 16.29 -0.27
CA GLY A 107 -6.07 15.98 -1.43
C GLY A 107 -6.47 16.73 -2.71
N SER A 108 -7.71 17.22 -2.79
CA SER A 108 -8.19 18.07 -3.90
C SER A 108 -7.90 19.55 -3.68
N GLU A 109 -7.97 20.03 -2.44
CA GLU A 109 -7.85 21.46 -2.11
C GLU A 109 -6.43 21.88 -1.71
N PHE A 110 -5.55 20.93 -1.36
CA PHE A 110 -4.20 21.21 -0.88
C PHE A 110 -3.14 20.36 -1.58
N ALA A 111 -1.88 20.78 -1.46
CA ALA A 111 -0.75 20.02 -1.93
C ALA A 111 -0.58 18.72 -1.12
N VAL A 112 -0.42 17.61 -1.83
CA VAL A 112 -0.15 16.29 -1.25
C VAL A 112 1.33 15.99 -1.41
N PHE A 113 1.98 15.61 -0.31
CA PHE A 113 3.31 14.98 -0.35
C PHE A 113 3.12 13.46 -0.43
N ASP A 114 3.16 12.93 -1.63
CA ASP A 114 2.96 11.52 -1.98
C ASP A 114 4.27 10.79 -2.33
N ARG A 115 5.40 11.47 -2.13
CA ARG A 115 6.75 10.96 -2.35
C ARG A 115 7.67 11.35 -1.20
N SER A 116 8.11 10.34 -0.43
CA SER A 116 9.19 10.46 0.58
C SER A 116 10.37 9.54 0.19
N LEU A 117 11.55 9.74 0.81
CA LEU A 117 12.92 9.38 0.39
C LEU A 117 13.26 7.90 0.06
N ARG A 118 12.27 7.02 -0.07
CA ARG A 118 12.39 5.68 -0.67
C ARG A 118 11.25 5.51 -1.67
N LYS A 119 11.56 5.37 -2.96
CA LYS A 119 10.60 4.72 -3.89
C LYS A 119 10.36 3.27 -3.41
N PRO A 120 9.27 2.56 -3.77
CA PRO A 120 8.13 2.85 -4.65
C PRO A 120 6.71 2.54 -4.05
N SER A 121 5.66 2.94 -4.78
CA SER A 121 4.21 2.54 -4.83
C SER A 121 3.41 1.96 -3.64
N MET A 122 3.92 1.70 -2.45
CA MET A 122 3.11 1.02 -1.43
C MET A 122 3.49 1.35 0.01
N MET A 123 3.68 2.63 0.35
CA MET A 123 3.53 3.08 1.74
C MET A 123 3.39 4.60 1.77
N LEU A 124 2.28 5.09 2.30
CA LEU A 124 1.98 6.51 2.35
C LEU A 124 1.98 6.99 3.81
N SER A 125 2.98 7.81 4.16
CA SER A 125 2.99 8.60 5.38
C SER A 125 2.69 10.06 5.02
N ILE A 126 1.60 10.62 5.55
CA ILE A 126 1.13 11.98 5.25
C ILE A 126 1.63 12.91 6.36
N HIS A 127 2.41 13.93 6.00
CA HIS A 127 2.56 15.14 6.81
C HIS A 127 1.72 16.25 6.16
N ILE A 128 0.65 16.67 6.84
CA ILE A 128 -0.16 17.83 6.42
C ILE A 128 0.52 19.08 6.99
N ARG A 129 1.08 19.94 6.12
CA ARG A 129 1.37 21.33 6.49
C ARG A 129 0.33 22.24 5.85
N PHE A 130 -0.42 22.94 6.69
CA PHE A 130 -1.24 24.06 6.27
C PHE A 130 -0.32 25.23 5.89
N SER A 131 -0.31 25.60 4.61
CA SER A 131 0.22 26.89 4.18
C SER A 131 -0.95 27.70 3.64
N TYR A 132 -1.28 28.79 4.31
CA TYR A 132 -2.22 29.78 3.80
C TYR A 132 -1.57 30.49 2.62
N ARG A 133 -2.21 30.46 1.44
CA ARG A 133 -1.97 31.50 0.44
C ARG A 133 -2.71 32.76 0.89
N ALA A 134 -1.96 33.83 1.13
CA ALA A 134 -2.49 35.18 1.22
C ALA A 134 -2.92 35.67 -0.16
#